data_AF-A0A1W0B403-F1
#
_entry.id   AF-A0A1W0B403-F1
#
_cell.length_a   1.000
_cell.length_b   1.000
_cell.length_c   1.000
_cell.angle_alpha   90.00
_cell.angle_beta   90.00
_cell.angle_gamma   90.00
#
_symmetry.space_group_name_H-M   'P 1'
#
loop_
_entity.id
_entity.type
_entity.pdbx_description
1 polymer ?
#
loop_
_entity_poly.entity_id
_entity_poly.type
_entity_poly.pdbx_seq_one_letter_code
_entity_poly.pdbx_strand_id
1 'polypeptide(L)'
;MRNPWWRLRRRAQQIVAPEPVDDTGTDLVIRWIDTVTTALAEPPKGPPEAAPARVCDGMFTAATIAAVLIEKVADRTEYRVANNRCMAAAVDFMKVLGEDTLRRHRIHAQPVGLDQLSPDMNELAIARHLAQLGEALQLSLCAVTTDDALSIEVRDTANDSGLLAADVLVEVCQAIQSDPTT
;
A
#
# COMPACT_ATOMS: atom_id res chain seq x y z
N MET A 1 43.04 -52.55 -7.90
CA MET A 1 42.63 -51.25 -7.31
C MET A 1 41.20 -50.97 -7.72
N ARG A 2 40.25 -51.02 -6.77
CA ARG A 2 38.79 -50.96 -7.04
C ARG A 2 38.23 -49.73 -6.34
N ASN A 3 37.78 -48.76 -7.14
CA ASN A 3 37.39 -47.42 -6.72
C ASN A 3 35.95 -47.44 -6.13
N PRO A 4 35.68 -46.97 -4.89
CA PRO A 4 34.37 -47.14 -4.26
C PRO A 4 33.44 -45.94 -4.52
N TRP A 5 32.80 -45.91 -5.69
CA TRP A 5 31.88 -44.83 -6.11
C TRP A 5 30.51 -44.88 -5.42
N TRP A 6 30.28 -45.83 -4.52
CA TRP A 6 28.97 -46.07 -3.90
C TRP A 6 28.77 -45.35 -2.55
N ARG A 7 29.82 -44.72 -1.98
CA ARG A 7 29.69 -43.93 -0.72
C ARG A 7 29.27 -42.48 -0.91
N LEU A 8 29.15 -41.98 -2.15
CA LEU A 8 28.74 -40.61 -2.46
C LEU A 8 27.24 -40.46 -2.79
N ARG A 9 26.47 -41.55 -2.80
CA ARG A 9 25.02 -41.53 -3.12
C ARG A 9 24.09 -41.49 -1.90
N ARG A 10 24.62 -41.24 -0.70
CA ARG A 10 23.86 -41.03 0.55
C ARG A 10 24.01 -39.63 1.14
N ARG A 11 24.31 -38.64 0.30
CA ARG A 11 23.83 -37.27 0.50
C ARG A 11 22.99 -36.94 -0.73
N ALA A 12 21.83 -37.59 -0.81
CA ALA A 12 20.69 -36.89 -1.35
C ALA A 12 20.64 -35.60 -0.55
N GLN A 13 21.05 -34.49 -1.17
CA GLN A 13 20.71 -33.18 -0.69
C GLN A 13 19.20 -33.26 -0.47
N GLN A 14 18.80 -33.34 0.80
CA GLN A 14 17.58 -32.70 1.22
C GLN A 14 17.78 -31.25 0.78
N ILE A 15 17.41 -30.97 -0.47
CA ILE A 15 16.89 -29.68 -0.83
C ILE A 15 15.67 -29.60 0.05
N VAL A 16 15.86 -29.05 1.25
CA VAL A 16 14.77 -28.49 2.03
C VAL A 16 14.18 -27.49 1.05
N ALA A 17 13.09 -27.89 0.41
CA ALA A 17 12.24 -26.92 -0.26
C ALA A 17 12.02 -25.82 0.78
N PRO A 18 12.23 -24.53 0.45
CA PRO A 18 11.85 -23.48 1.38
C PRO A 18 10.41 -23.80 1.78
N GLU A 19 10.17 -23.99 3.08
CA GLU A 19 8.80 -24.13 3.56
C GLU A 19 8.02 -22.94 2.98
N PRO A 20 6.81 -23.14 2.45
CA PRO A 20 5.95 -22.01 2.18
C PRO A 20 5.86 -21.27 3.52
N VAL A 21 6.41 -20.06 3.56
CA VAL A 21 6.10 -19.15 4.65
C VAL A 21 4.61 -18.90 4.45
N ASP A 22 3.78 -19.56 5.24
CA ASP A 22 2.36 -19.28 5.33
C ASP A 22 2.24 -17.89 5.99
N ASP A 23 2.60 -16.85 5.23
CA ASP A 23 2.32 -15.47 5.58
C ASP A 23 0.80 -15.40 5.81
N THR A 24 0.39 -14.98 7.00
CA THR A 24 -1.04 -14.81 7.26
C THR A 24 -1.60 -13.71 6.34
N GLY A 25 -2.91 -13.69 6.13
CA GLY A 25 -3.55 -12.60 5.36
C GLY A 25 -3.18 -11.20 5.89
N THR A 26 -2.94 -11.07 7.21
CA THR A 26 -2.43 -9.85 7.83
C THR A 26 -1.01 -9.52 7.38
N ASP A 27 -0.09 -10.49 7.38
CA ASP A 27 1.31 -10.26 6.99
C ASP A 27 1.42 -9.83 5.53
N LEU A 28 0.59 -10.40 4.65
CA LEU A 28 0.51 -10.01 3.25
C LEU A 28 0.05 -8.56 3.10
N VAL A 29 -1.01 -8.16 3.82
CA VAL A 29 -1.52 -6.77 3.80
C VAL A 29 -0.48 -5.80 4.34
N ILE A 30 0.14 -6.11 5.48
CA ILE A 30 1.17 -5.25 6.09
C ILE A 30 2.36 -5.07 5.13
N ARG A 31 2.87 -6.17 4.56
CA ARG A 31 3.98 -6.10 3.61
C ARG A 31 3.63 -5.25 2.38
N TRP A 32 2.39 -5.33 1.90
CA TRP A 32 1.94 -4.50 0.80
C TRP A 32 1.93 -3.02 1.20
N ILE A 33 1.33 -2.66 2.34
CA ILE A 33 1.33 -1.27 2.84
C ILE A 33 2.76 -0.75 2.99
N ASP A 34 3.64 -1.52 3.63
CA ASP A 34 5.03 -1.12 3.88
C ASP A 34 5.82 -0.89 2.59
N THR A 35 5.58 -1.71 1.56
CA THR A 35 6.21 -1.54 0.25
C THR A 35 5.82 -0.19 -0.37
N VAL A 36 4.54 0.17 -0.26
CA VAL A 36 4.01 1.43 -0.80
C VAL A 36 4.51 2.64 0.00
N THR A 37 4.46 2.55 1.34
CA THR A 37 5.01 3.57 2.24
C THR A 37 6.48 3.83 1.97
N THR A 38 7.29 2.77 1.81
CA THR A 38 8.72 2.89 1.47
C THR A 38 8.91 3.59 0.13
N ALA A 39 8.14 3.20 -0.90
CA ALA A 39 8.25 3.80 -2.23
C ALA A 39 7.83 5.28 -2.28
N LEU A 40 6.94 5.72 -1.39
CA LEU A 40 6.56 7.13 -1.23
C LEU A 40 7.64 7.94 -0.49
N ALA A 41 8.32 7.34 0.49
CA ALA A 41 9.42 7.97 1.22
C ALA A 41 10.69 8.12 0.37
N GLU A 42 10.85 7.29 -0.66
CA GLU A 42 11.98 7.37 -1.58
C GLU A 42 11.75 8.41 -2.71
N PRO A 43 12.74 9.27 -3.01
CA PRO A 43 12.64 10.20 -4.13
C PRO A 43 12.34 9.47 -5.45
N PRO A 44 11.27 9.84 -6.17
CA PRO A 44 10.92 9.18 -7.42
C PRO A 44 11.97 9.46 -8.50
N LYS A 45 12.33 8.41 -9.25
CA LYS A 45 13.21 8.53 -10.41
C LYS A 45 12.38 8.91 -11.63
N GLY A 46 12.89 9.85 -12.42
CA GLY A 46 12.33 10.20 -13.71
C GLY A 46 11.70 11.59 -13.74
N PRO A 47 10.65 11.81 -14.55
CA PRO A 47 10.03 13.11 -14.73
C PRO A 47 9.22 13.50 -13.46
N PRO A 48 8.89 14.80 -13.28
CA PRO A 48 8.25 15.29 -12.06
C PRO A 48 6.90 14.60 -11.77
N GLU A 49 6.17 14.16 -12.80
CA GLU A 49 4.90 13.44 -12.68
C GLU A 49 5.01 12.06 -12.02
N ALA A 50 6.23 11.56 -11.79
CA ALA A 50 6.46 10.31 -11.07
C ALA A 50 6.02 10.40 -9.59
N ALA A 51 6.17 11.57 -8.95
CA ALA A 51 5.72 11.79 -7.57
C ALA A 51 4.19 11.68 -7.42
N PRO A 52 3.37 12.47 -8.15
CA PRO A 52 1.91 12.39 -8.06
C PRO A 52 1.36 11.02 -8.54
N ALA A 53 2.06 10.34 -9.48
CA ALA A 53 1.68 8.99 -9.87
C ALA A 53 1.83 7.96 -8.73
N ARG A 54 2.91 8.05 -7.95
CA ARG A 54 3.09 7.20 -6.75
C ARG A 54 2.07 7.54 -5.65
N VAL A 55 1.75 8.82 -5.49
CA VAL A 55 0.68 9.26 -4.57
C VAL A 55 -0.66 8.64 -4.96
N CYS A 56 -1.00 8.62 -6.25
CA CYS A 56 -2.22 7.96 -6.76
C CYS A 56 -2.25 6.47 -6.38
N ASP A 57 -1.14 5.76 -6.56
CA ASP A 57 -0.99 4.35 -6.16
C ASP A 57 -1.14 4.15 -4.64
N GLY A 58 -0.59 5.06 -3.83
CA GLY A 58 -0.74 5.05 -2.38
C GLY A 58 -2.19 5.23 -1.95
N MET A 59 -2.92 6.16 -2.58
CA MET A 59 -4.35 6.35 -2.34
C MET A 59 -5.18 5.12 -2.74
N PHE A 60 -4.86 4.50 -3.88
CA PHE A 60 -5.50 3.24 -4.29
C PHE A 60 -5.24 2.11 -3.31
N THR A 61 -4.01 2.02 -2.79
CA THR A 61 -3.62 1.03 -1.79
C THR A 61 -4.45 1.23 -0.52
N ALA A 62 -4.50 2.46 0.00
CA ALA A 62 -5.29 2.78 1.18
C ALA A 62 -6.77 2.44 1.00
N ALA A 63 -7.36 2.81 -0.14
CA ALA A 63 -8.75 2.49 -0.45
C ALA A 63 -8.99 0.98 -0.51
N THR A 64 -8.08 0.23 -1.15
CA THR A 64 -8.21 -1.23 -1.28
C THR A 64 -8.12 -1.94 0.06
N ILE A 65 -7.18 -1.53 0.93
CA ILE A 65 -7.08 -2.09 2.28
C ILE A 65 -8.31 -1.75 3.11
N ALA A 66 -8.83 -0.53 3.02
CA ALA A 66 -10.06 -0.16 3.71
C ALA A 66 -11.26 -1.03 3.23
N ALA A 67 -11.36 -1.33 1.94
CA ALA A 67 -12.39 -2.24 1.42
C ALA A 67 -12.24 -3.66 1.97
N VAL A 68 -11.01 -4.17 2.03
CA VAL A 68 -10.69 -5.47 2.64
C VAL A 68 -11.13 -5.50 4.11
N LEU A 69 -10.84 -4.46 4.88
CA LEU A 69 -11.21 -4.39 6.28
C LEU A 69 -12.74 -4.39 6.47
N ILE A 70 -13.47 -3.67 5.61
CA ILE A 70 -14.95 -3.69 5.59
C ILE A 70 -15.48 -5.10 5.32
N GLU A 71 -14.93 -5.81 4.33
CA GLU A 71 -15.46 -7.09 3.88
C GLU A 71 -15.06 -8.28 4.75
N LYS A 72 -13.85 -8.25 5.33
CA LYS A 72 -13.25 -9.41 6.00
C LYS A 72 -13.11 -9.27 7.50
N VAL A 73 -13.01 -8.04 8.02
CA VAL A 73 -12.68 -7.80 9.43
C VAL A 73 -13.86 -7.21 10.17
N ALA A 74 -14.21 -5.97 9.85
CA ALA A 74 -15.28 -5.25 10.52
C ALA A 74 -15.87 -4.16 9.58
N ASP A 75 -17.19 -4.16 9.47
CA ASP A 75 -17.91 -3.13 8.73
C ASP A 75 -18.08 -1.86 9.58
N ARG A 76 -17.08 -0.98 9.52
CA ARG A 76 -17.03 0.28 10.27
C ARG A 76 -17.23 1.49 9.36
N THR A 77 -17.81 2.56 9.92
CA THR A 77 -18.04 3.82 9.18
C THR A 77 -16.70 4.46 8.79
N GLU A 78 -15.72 4.36 9.67
CA GLU A 78 -14.35 4.86 9.53
C GLU A 78 -13.69 4.32 8.25
N TYR A 79 -13.74 3.00 8.03
CA TYR A 79 -13.19 2.40 6.81
C TYR A 79 -13.95 2.81 5.55
N ARG A 80 -15.28 2.94 5.63
CA ARG A 80 -16.08 3.43 4.49
C ARG A 80 -15.68 4.85 4.12
N VAL A 81 -15.46 5.71 5.11
CA VAL A 81 -15.01 7.09 4.92
C VAL A 81 -13.61 7.12 4.31
N ALA A 82 -12.65 6.37 4.87
CA ALA A 82 -11.29 6.28 4.35
C ALA A 82 -11.27 5.73 2.91
N ASN A 83 -11.99 4.64 2.64
CA ASN A 83 -12.12 4.06 1.30
C ASN A 83 -12.64 5.08 0.28
N ASN A 84 -13.78 5.72 0.56
CA ASN A 84 -14.41 6.66 -0.36
C ASN A 84 -13.51 7.87 -0.65
N ARG A 85 -12.87 8.43 0.38
CA ARG A 85 -11.99 9.60 0.23
C ARG A 85 -10.74 9.28 -0.57
N CYS A 86 -10.05 8.18 -0.22
CA CYS A 86 -8.85 7.77 -0.93
C CYS A 86 -9.17 7.37 -2.38
N MET A 87 -10.28 6.67 -2.61
CA MET A 87 -10.72 6.30 -3.98
C MET A 87 -11.05 7.54 -4.82
N ALA A 88 -11.79 8.52 -4.26
CA ALA A 88 -12.11 9.76 -4.98
C ALA A 88 -10.84 10.54 -5.35
N ALA A 89 -9.92 10.75 -4.40
CA ALA A 89 -8.66 11.43 -4.66
C ALA A 89 -7.81 10.67 -5.70
N ALA A 90 -7.74 9.34 -5.60
CA ALA A 90 -7.02 8.54 -6.58
C ALA A 90 -7.60 8.72 -7.99
N VAL A 91 -8.94 8.70 -8.13
CA VAL A 91 -9.63 8.94 -9.40
C VAL A 91 -9.34 10.31 -9.98
N ASP A 92 -9.26 11.35 -9.17
CA ASP A 92 -8.94 12.69 -9.65
C ASP A 92 -7.50 12.79 -10.14
N PHE A 93 -6.54 12.19 -9.43
CA PHE A 93 -5.17 12.03 -9.96
C PHE A 93 -5.14 11.23 -11.27
N MET A 94 -5.96 10.18 -11.41
CA MET A 94 -6.00 9.41 -12.66
C MET A 94 -6.44 10.24 -13.86
N LYS A 95 -7.43 11.11 -13.67
CA LYS A 95 -7.93 11.99 -14.75
C LYS A 95 -6.85 12.97 -15.21
N VAL A 96 -6.06 13.52 -14.28
CA VAL A 96 -5.07 14.55 -14.57
C VAL A 96 -3.76 13.96 -15.13
N LEU A 97 -3.29 12.83 -14.58
CA LEU A 97 -2.00 12.25 -14.97
C LEU A 97 -2.08 11.34 -16.22
N GLY A 98 -3.24 10.72 -16.44
CA GLY A 98 -3.46 9.74 -17.49
C GLY A 98 -2.88 8.35 -17.21
N GLU A 99 -3.48 7.34 -17.81
CA GLU A 99 -3.18 5.92 -17.55
C GLU A 99 -1.71 5.54 -17.83
N ASP A 100 -1.13 6.08 -18.90
CA ASP A 100 0.24 5.73 -19.29
C ASP A 100 1.30 6.23 -18.30
N THR A 101 1.05 7.38 -17.68
CA THR A 101 1.94 7.94 -16.64
C THR A 101 1.88 7.07 -15.39
N LEU A 102 0.67 6.73 -14.95
CA LEU A 102 0.46 5.86 -13.80
C LEU A 102 1.09 4.49 -14.01
N ARG A 103 0.88 3.86 -15.18
CA ARG A 103 1.46 2.55 -15.49
C ARG A 103 3.00 2.56 -15.44
N ARG A 104 3.63 3.64 -15.89
CA ARG A 104 5.09 3.80 -15.90
C ARG A 104 5.69 3.99 -14.51
N HIS A 105 4.97 4.67 -13.63
CA HIS A 105 5.45 5.04 -12.29
C HIS A 105 4.79 4.27 -11.15
N ARG A 106 4.03 3.22 -11.51
CA ARG A 106 3.40 2.31 -10.57
C ARG A 106 4.42 1.77 -9.58
N ILE A 107 4.08 1.80 -8.31
CA ILE A 107 4.82 1.11 -7.27
C ILE A 107 4.69 -0.38 -7.53
N HIS A 108 5.82 -1.06 -7.73
CA HIS A 108 5.87 -2.50 -7.98
C HIS A 108 5.63 -3.30 -6.69
N ALA A 109 4.46 -3.09 -6.08
CA ALA A 109 3.90 -3.94 -5.04
C ALA A 109 2.76 -4.73 -5.67
N GLN A 110 2.78 -6.05 -5.53
CA GLN A 110 1.69 -6.89 -6.01
C GLN A 110 0.48 -6.69 -5.07
N PRO A 111 -0.69 -6.27 -5.58
CA PRO A 111 -1.90 -6.22 -4.78
C PRO A 111 -2.19 -7.60 -4.18
N VAL A 112 -2.54 -7.64 -2.91
CA VAL A 112 -2.95 -8.89 -2.25
C VAL A 112 -4.36 -9.24 -2.72
N GLY A 113 -4.53 -10.45 -3.26
CA GLY A 113 -5.82 -10.92 -3.74
C GLY A 113 -6.79 -11.16 -2.58
N LEU A 114 -8.07 -10.82 -2.75
CA LEU A 114 -9.12 -11.05 -1.73
C LEU A 114 -9.25 -12.51 -1.28
N ASP A 115 -8.87 -13.45 -2.15
CA ASP A 115 -8.82 -14.89 -1.91
C ASP A 115 -7.65 -15.31 -1.01
N GLN A 116 -6.64 -14.47 -0.87
CA GLN A 116 -5.44 -14.68 -0.04
C GLN A 116 -5.62 -14.16 1.39
N LEU A 117 -6.81 -13.65 1.73
CA LEU A 117 -7.09 -12.94 2.98
C LEU A 117 -8.06 -13.73 3.86
N SER A 118 -7.80 -13.69 5.18
CA SER A 118 -8.57 -14.39 6.21
C SER A 118 -9.53 -13.43 6.93
N PRO A 119 -10.66 -13.89 7.49
CA PRO A 119 -11.47 -13.09 8.39
C PRO A 119 -10.77 -12.76 9.73
N ASP A 120 -9.81 -13.57 10.15
CA ASP A 120 -9.11 -13.42 11.45
C ASP A 120 -7.94 -12.42 11.39
N MET A 121 -7.99 -11.46 10.46
CA MET A 121 -6.91 -10.48 10.32
C MET A 121 -6.80 -9.58 11.54
N ASN A 122 -5.56 -9.24 11.91
CA ASN A 122 -5.29 -8.32 13.00
C ASN A 122 -5.54 -6.88 12.57
N GLU A 123 -6.76 -6.42 12.82
CA GLU A 123 -7.24 -5.07 12.52
C GLU A 123 -6.29 -3.98 13.05
N LEU A 124 -5.91 -4.08 14.32
CA LEU A 124 -5.09 -3.07 14.98
C LEU A 124 -3.69 -2.97 14.37
N ALA A 125 -3.10 -4.11 13.98
CA ALA A 125 -1.82 -4.12 13.28
C ALA A 125 -1.94 -3.45 11.91
N ILE A 126 -2.96 -3.79 11.12
CA ILE A 126 -3.19 -3.18 9.81
C ILE A 126 -3.43 -1.67 9.94
N ALA A 127 -4.25 -1.23 10.89
CA ALA A 127 -4.54 0.19 11.12
C ALA A 127 -3.29 1.01 11.46
N ARG A 128 -2.31 0.43 12.19
CA ARG A 128 -1.04 1.11 12.48
C ARG A 128 -0.21 1.35 11.23
N HIS A 129 -0.07 0.34 10.38
CA HIS A 129 0.67 0.48 9.13
C HIS A 129 -0.07 1.38 8.14
N LEU A 130 -1.40 1.33 8.12
CA LEU A 130 -2.22 2.20 7.29
C LEU A 130 -2.12 3.67 7.72
N ALA A 131 -1.96 3.95 9.02
CA ALA A 131 -1.63 5.29 9.52
C ALA A 131 -0.27 5.78 9.00
N GLN A 132 0.75 4.92 9.00
CA GLN A 132 2.07 5.25 8.45
C GLN A 132 2.01 5.57 6.95
N LEU A 133 1.18 4.84 6.20
CA LEU A 133 0.92 5.18 4.79
C LEU A 133 0.27 6.56 4.66
N GLY A 134 -0.70 6.89 5.52
CA GLY A 134 -1.33 8.21 5.57
C GLY A 134 -0.33 9.33 5.83
N GLU A 135 0.56 9.16 6.82
CA GLU A 135 1.62 10.12 7.14
C GLU A 135 2.60 10.30 5.97
N ALA A 136 3.02 9.20 5.32
CA ALA A 136 3.86 9.26 4.13
C ALA A 136 3.17 10.00 2.97
N LEU A 137 1.87 9.73 2.76
CA LEU A 137 1.07 10.43 1.76
C LEU A 137 0.99 11.92 2.04
N GLN A 138 0.74 12.36 3.28
CA GLN A 138 0.73 13.78 3.65
C GLN A 138 2.04 14.47 3.26
N LEU A 139 3.18 13.87 3.56
CA LEU A 139 4.50 14.41 3.21
C LEU A 139 4.70 14.48 1.69
N SER A 140 4.40 13.39 0.97
CA SER A 140 4.52 13.36 -0.50
C SER A 140 3.58 14.36 -1.17
N LEU A 141 2.36 14.50 -0.68
CA LEU A 141 1.37 15.45 -1.19
C LEU A 141 1.79 16.89 -0.95
N CYS A 142 2.30 17.23 0.24
CA CYS A 142 2.87 18.55 0.51
C CYS A 142 4.03 18.91 -0.43
N ALA A 143 4.86 17.92 -0.80
CA ALA A 143 5.89 18.14 -1.81
C ALA A 143 5.27 18.40 -3.19
N VAL A 144 4.24 17.63 -3.58
CA VAL A 144 3.54 17.83 -4.85
C VAL A 144 2.88 19.20 -4.93
N THR A 145 2.23 19.69 -3.88
CA THR A 145 1.55 21.01 -3.90
C THR A 145 2.52 22.18 -4.08
N THR A 146 3.81 21.99 -3.77
CA THR A 146 4.84 23.02 -3.82
C THR A 146 5.80 22.87 -4.99
N ASP A 147 5.65 21.84 -5.84
CA ASP A 147 6.55 21.60 -6.98
C ASP A 147 6.12 22.41 -8.21
N ASP A 148 6.85 23.50 -8.49
CA ASP A 148 6.60 24.39 -9.63
C ASP A 148 6.87 23.74 -11.01
N ALA A 149 7.49 22.56 -11.06
CA ALA A 149 7.64 21.80 -12.30
C ALA A 149 6.35 21.07 -12.72
N LEU A 150 5.38 20.93 -11.80
CA LEU A 150 4.10 20.29 -12.06
C LEU A 150 3.06 21.28 -12.60
N SER A 151 2.08 20.75 -13.32
CA SER A 151 0.93 21.56 -13.76
C SER A 151 0.11 22.03 -12.56
N ILE A 152 -0.56 23.17 -12.71
CA ILE A 152 -1.47 23.71 -11.70
C ILE A 152 -2.56 22.69 -11.35
N GLU A 153 -3.12 21.99 -12.35
CA GLU A 153 -4.14 20.96 -12.13
C GLU A 153 -3.67 19.83 -11.21
N VAL A 154 -2.41 19.39 -11.34
CA VAL A 154 -1.85 18.34 -10.45
C VAL A 154 -1.69 18.87 -9.03
N ARG A 155 -1.18 20.10 -8.88
CA ARG A 155 -0.99 20.73 -7.57
C ARG A 155 -2.32 20.98 -6.85
N ASP A 156 -3.31 21.50 -7.57
CA ASP A 156 -4.66 21.73 -7.05
C ASP A 156 -5.32 20.40 -6.67
N THR A 157 -5.17 19.35 -7.49
CA THR A 157 -5.67 18.00 -7.15
C THR A 157 -5.04 17.49 -5.85
N ALA A 158 -3.73 17.65 -5.69
CA ALA A 158 -3.03 17.27 -4.47
C ALA A 158 -3.52 18.07 -3.25
N ASN A 159 -3.74 19.37 -3.41
CA ASN A 159 -4.18 20.25 -2.33
C ASN A 159 -5.64 19.97 -1.92
N ASP A 160 -6.55 19.94 -2.89
CA ASP A 160 -7.98 19.97 -2.65
C ASP A 160 -8.56 18.60 -2.31
N SER A 161 -7.97 17.53 -2.87
CA SER A 161 -8.45 16.16 -2.69
C SER A 161 -7.44 15.27 -1.97
N GLY A 162 -6.17 15.35 -2.35
CA GLY A 162 -5.12 14.47 -1.85
C GLY A 162 -4.85 14.65 -0.36
N LEU A 163 -4.51 15.87 0.07
CA LEU A 163 -4.20 16.16 1.49
C LEU A 163 -5.38 15.81 2.40
N LEU A 164 -6.59 16.21 2.01
CA LEU A 164 -7.80 15.87 2.77
C LEU A 164 -8.00 14.35 2.90
N ALA A 165 -7.75 13.58 1.84
CA ALA A 165 -7.87 12.12 1.91
C ALA A 165 -6.81 11.49 2.84
N ALA A 166 -5.57 12.01 2.81
CA ALA A 166 -4.49 11.54 3.67
C ALA A 166 -4.75 11.88 5.15
N ASP A 167 -5.25 13.09 5.43
CA ASP A 167 -5.65 13.52 6.78
C ASP A 167 -6.74 12.59 7.35
N VAL A 168 -7.80 12.37 6.58
CA VAL A 168 -8.89 11.48 6.97
C VAL A 168 -8.39 10.06 7.24
N LEU A 169 -7.45 9.56 6.42
CA LEU A 169 -6.88 8.23 6.61
C LEU A 169 -6.16 8.12 7.96
N VAL A 170 -5.34 9.12 8.30
CA VAL A 170 -4.62 9.16 9.58
C VAL A 170 -5.60 9.24 10.74
N GLU A 171 -6.58 10.15 10.69
CA GLU A 171 -7.60 10.32 11.74
C GLU A 171 -8.40 9.04 11.99
N VAL A 172 -8.87 8.39 10.92
CA VAL A 172 -9.57 7.11 10.99
C VAL A 172 -8.72 6.04 11.67
N CYS A 173 -7.47 5.90 11.25
CA CYS A 173 -6.59 4.88 11.80
C CYS A 173 -6.22 5.15 13.26
N GLN A 174 -6.10 6.42 13.67
CA GLN A 174 -5.89 6.80 15.06
C GLN A 174 -7.10 6.50 15.93
N ALA A 175 -8.32 6.78 15.43
CA ALA A 175 -9.56 6.46 16.14
C ALA A 175 -9.64 4.96 16.47
N ILE A 176 -9.41 4.10 15.47
CA ILE A 176 -9.39 2.63 15.63
C ILE A 176 -8.32 2.18 16.64
N GLN A 177 -7.14 2.81 16.61
CA GLN A 177 -6.06 2.47 17.55
C GLN A 177 -6.39 2.86 18.99
N SER A 178 -7.15 3.94 19.19
CA SER A 178 -7.54 4.45 20.51
C SER A 178 -8.71 3.68 21.14
N ASP A 179 -9.60 3.12 20.31
CA ASP A 179 -10.70 2.28 20.75
C ASP A 179 -10.87 1.08 19.79
N PRO A 180 -10.15 -0.03 20.02
CA PRO A 180 -10.24 -1.22 19.18
C PRO A 180 -11.54 -2.02 19.38
N THR A 181 -12.41 -1.63 20.33
CA THR A 181 -13.57 -2.42 20.76
C THR A 181 -14.93 -1.93 20.27
N THR A 182 -15.00 -0.71 19.73
CA THR A 182 -16.14 -0.22 18.93
C THR A 182 -16.11 -0.80 17.53
#